data_AF-A0A1I0I2Z3-F1
#
_entry.id   AF-A0A1I0I2Z3-F1
#
_cell.length_a   1.000
_cell.length_b   1.000
_cell.length_c   1.000
_cell.angle_alpha   90.00
_cell.angle_beta   90.00
_cell.angle_gamma   90.00
#
_symmetry.space_group_name_H-M   'P 1'
#
loop_
_entity.id
_entity.type
_entity.pdbx_description
1 polymer ?
#
loop_
_entity_poly.entity_id
_entity_poly.type
_entity_poly.pdbx_seq_one_letter_code
_entity_poly.pdbx_strand_id
1 'polypeptide(L)'
;MVAMGNGGERTAREDVICARYIKCLLEGRTCLIDEEIRSLRTDGGEHFFRPQTQEIFPQEDFRLCTRRDIFPFVLRVEKRENGGLESVKIDVQE
;
A
#
# COMPACT_ATOMS: atom_id res chain seq x y z
N MET A 1 1.12 -12.89 -0.84
CA MET A 1 1.05 -11.47 -0.41
C MET A 1 0.54 -11.44 1.01
N VAL A 2 1.02 -10.50 1.82
CA VAL A 2 0.64 -10.36 3.23
C VAL A 2 0.05 -8.96 3.41
N ALA A 3 -1.24 -8.89 3.76
CA ALA A 3 -1.89 -7.65 4.17
C ALA A 3 -1.58 -7.42 5.65
N MET A 4 -0.94 -6.29 6.00
CA MET A 4 -0.45 -6.04 7.36
C MET A 4 -1.62 -5.88 8.35
N GLY A 5 -2.68 -5.20 7.92
CA GLY A 5 -3.77 -4.84 8.80
C GLY A 5 -3.40 -3.70 9.75
N ASN A 6 -4.27 -3.42 10.71
CA ASN A 6 -4.06 -2.41 11.73
C ASN A 6 -3.82 -3.07 13.08
N GLY A 7 -2.58 -2.98 13.57
CA GLY A 7 -2.19 -3.47 14.91
C GLY A 7 -2.31 -4.98 15.11
N GLY A 8 -2.48 -5.77 14.04
CA GLY A 8 -2.76 -7.21 14.14
C GLY A 8 -4.17 -7.54 14.67
N GLU A 9 -5.02 -6.53 14.88
CA GLU A 9 -6.36 -6.70 15.45
C GLU A 9 -7.45 -6.73 14.37
N ARG A 10 -7.28 -5.91 13.33
CA ARG A 10 -8.27 -5.76 12.27
C ARG A 10 -7.61 -5.73 10.90
N THR A 11 -8.35 -6.22 9.92
CA THR A 11 -7.98 -6.07 8.51
C THR A 11 -7.98 -4.59 8.13
N ALA A 12 -7.00 -4.22 7.30
CA ALA A 12 -6.91 -2.91 6.66
C ALA A 12 -7.42 -3.06 5.22
N ARG A 13 -8.40 -2.25 4.84
CA ARG A 13 -9.12 -2.42 3.57
C ARG A 13 -8.23 -2.05 2.38
N GLU A 14 -7.42 -1.01 2.55
CA GLU A 14 -6.37 -0.58 1.63
C GLU A 14 -5.34 -1.69 1.37
N ASP A 15 -4.92 -2.43 2.40
CA ASP A 15 -3.97 -3.54 2.25
C ASP A 15 -4.56 -4.68 1.44
N VAL A 16 -5.83 -5.02 1.69
CA VAL A 16 -6.53 -6.09 0.95
C VAL A 16 -6.73 -5.71 -0.52
N ILE A 17 -7.09 -4.44 -0.79
CA ILE A 17 -7.20 -3.93 -2.16
C ILE A 17 -5.84 -4.00 -2.86
N CYS A 18 -4.77 -3.52 -2.22
CA CYS A 18 -3.41 -3.54 -2.77
C CYS A 18 -2.93 -4.96 -3.05
N ALA A 19 -3.11 -5.87 -2.09
CA ALA A 19 -2.82 -7.29 -2.28
C ALA A 19 -3.60 -7.83 -3.48
N ARG A 20 -4.92 -7.69 -3.51
CA ARG A 20 -5.73 -8.19 -4.63
C ARG A 20 -5.27 -7.61 -5.99
N TYR A 21 -4.90 -6.33 -6.04
CA TYR A 21 -4.35 -5.69 -7.23
C TYR A 21 -3.08 -6.40 -7.72
N ILE A 22 -2.08 -6.55 -6.85
CA ILE A 22 -0.81 -7.23 -7.19
C ILE A 22 -1.06 -8.66 -7.67
N LYS A 23 -1.94 -9.43 -7.00
CA LYS A 23 -2.27 -10.79 -7.43
C LYS A 23 -2.88 -10.83 -8.83
N CYS A 24 -3.81 -9.93 -9.13
CA CYS A 24 -4.40 -9.89 -10.47
C CYS A 24 -3.33 -9.62 -11.53
N LEU A 25 -2.40 -8.68 -11.28
CA LEU A 25 -1.29 -8.40 -12.20
C LEU A 25 -0.40 -9.63 -12.41
N LEU A 26 -0.03 -10.33 -11.33
CA LEU A 26 0.77 -11.56 -11.40
C LEU A 26 0.07 -12.70 -12.15
N GLU A 27 -1.26 -12.73 -12.12
CA GLU A 27 -2.08 -13.71 -12.84
C GLU A 27 -2.44 -13.26 -14.28
N GLY A 28 -1.92 -12.12 -14.73
CA GLY A 28 -2.23 -11.56 -16.06
C GLY A 28 -3.69 -11.12 -16.22
N ARG A 29 -4.40 -10.83 -15.13
CA ARG A 29 -5.80 -10.40 -15.12
C ARG A 29 -5.92 -8.89 -14.93
N THR A 30 -6.86 -8.28 -15.65
CA THR A 30 -7.22 -6.87 -15.42
C THR A 30 -7.91 -6.73 -14.06
N CYS A 31 -7.50 -5.73 -13.28
CA CYS A 31 -8.08 -5.42 -11.97
C CYS A 31 -8.48 -3.95 -11.91
N LEU A 32 -9.78 -3.69 -11.95
CA LEU A 32 -10.33 -2.35 -11.80
C LEU A 32 -10.60 -2.10 -10.32
N ILE A 33 -9.76 -1.28 -9.67
CA ILE A 33 -9.87 -0.97 -8.24
C ILE A 33 -10.19 0.51 -7.97
N ASP A 34 -10.45 1.30 -9.00
CA ASP A 34 -10.61 2.76 -8.88
C ASP A 34 -11.79 3.13 -7.98
N GLU A 35 -12.93 2.43 -8.11
CA GLU A 35 -14.09 2.67 -7.24
C GLU A 35 -13.82 2.25 -5.79
N GLU A 36 -13.08 1.16 -5.59
CA GLU A 36 -12.71 0.70 -4.25
C GLU A 36 -11.77 1.70 -3.58
N ILE A 37 -10.76 2.19 -4.33
CA ILE A 37 -9.88 3.28 -3.87
C ILE A 37 -10.69 4.52 -3.51
N ARG A 38 -11.64 4.95 -4.35
CA ARG A 38 -12.50 6.10 -4.03
C ARG A 38 -13.32 5.88 -2.77
N SER A 39 -13.81 4.66 -2.55
CA SER A 39 -14.59 4.31 -1.37
C SER A 39 -13.77 4.33 -0.07
N LEU A 40 -12.43 4.21 -0.14
CA LEU A 40 -11.57 4.31 1.05
C LEU A 40 -11.71 5.67 1.75
N ARG A 41 -12.12 6.73 1.05
CA ARG A 41 -12.34 8.05 1.67
C ARG A 41 -13.37 8.04 2.80
N THR A 42 -14.26 7.05 2.80
CA THR A 42 -15.35 6.89 3.77
C THR A 42 -15.36 5.52 4.44
N ASP A 43 -14.39 4.65 4.15
CA ASP A 43 -14.34 3.27 4.64
C ASP A 43 -12.88 2.76 4.63
N GLY A 44 -12.06 3.27 5.55
CA GLY A 44 -10.67 2.87 5.82
C GLY A 44 -9.67 4.04 5.86
N GLY A 45 -9.88 5.08 5.05
CA GLY A 45 -8.99 6.22 4.85
C GLY A 45 -9.56 7.56 5.33
N GLU A 46 -10.62 7.57 6.13
CA GLU A 46 -11.32 8.77 6.58
C GLU A 46 -10.41 9.70 7.39
N HIS A 47 -9.41 9.13 8.07
CA HIS A 47 -8.45 9.88 8.88
C HIS A 47 -7.56 10.81 8.05
N PHE A 48 -7.39 10.57 6.75
CA PHE A 48 -6.71 11.52 5.85
C PHE A 48 -7.54 12.78 5.56
N PHE A 49 -8.86 12.76 5.81
CA PHE A 49 -9.78 13.85 5.48
C PHE A 49 -10.33 14.60 6.69
N ARG A 50 -9.95 14.19 7.91
CA ARG A 50 -10.35 14.88 9.15
C ARG A 50 -9.39 16.07 9.40
N PRO A 51 -9.90 17.30 9.62
CA PRO A 51 -9.05 18.45 9.89
C PRO A 51 -8.14 18.28 11.12
N GLN A 52 -8.62 17.54 12.12
CA GLN A 52 -7.93 17.35 13.41
C GLN A 52 -6.71 16.43 13.32
N THR A 53 -6.58 15.67 12.23
CA THR A 53 -5.56 14.64 12.07
C THR A 53 -4.51 14.99 11.02
N GLN A 54 -4.59 16.18 10.40
CA GLN A 54 -3.74 16.56 9.25
C GLN A 54 -2.24 16.65 9.58
N GLU A 55 -1.87 16.87 10.85
CA GLU A 55 -0.47 16.84 11.28
C GLU A 55 0.14 15.43 11.19
N ILE A 56 -0.68 14.39 11.40
CA ILE A 56 -0.26 12.98 11.44
C ILE A 56 -0.60 12.27 10.12
N PHE A 57 -1.71 12.66 9.50
CA PHE A 57 -2.26 12.06 8.28
C PHE A 57 -2.61 13.16 7.28
N PRO A 58 -1.62 13.76 6.61
CA PRO A 58 -1.84 14.77 5.59
C PRO A 58 -2.75 14.24 4.48
N GLN A 59 -3.75 15.03 4.06
CA GLN A 59 -4.68 14.60 3.01
C GLN A 59 -3.98 14.18 1.70
N GLU A 60 -2.84 14.80 1.39
CA GLU A 60 -2.06 14.48 0.19
C GLU A 60 -1.53 13.04 0.17
N ASP A 61 -1.28 12.45 1.34
CA ASP A 61 -0.78 11.07 1.46
C ASP A 61 -1.79 10.08 0.90
N PHE A 62 -3.10 10.34 1.05
CA PHE A 62 -4.12 9.50 0.43
C PHE A 62 -3.93 9.42 -1.09
N ARG A 63 -3.64 10.56 -1.74
CA ARG A 63 -3.39 10.62 -3.18
C ARG A 63 -2.09 9.91 -3.53
N LEU A 64 -1.02 10.13 -2.77
CA LEU A 64 0.29 9.52 -3.04
C LEU A 64 0.26 8.00 -2.89
N CYS A 65 -0.32 7.50 -1.80
CA CYS A 65 -0.39 6.06 -1.49
C CYS A 65 -1.33 5.26 -2.42
N THR A 66 -2.26 5.92 -3.11
CA THR A 66 -3.20 5.26 -4.03
C THR A 66 -2.77 5.34 -5.50
N ARG A 67 -1.67 6.06 -5.81
CA ARG A 67 -1.05 6.04 -7.13
C ARG A 67 -0.37 4.68 -7.37
N ARG A 68 -0.51 4.17 -8.58
CA ARG A 68 0.01 2.86 -9.00
C ARG A 68 1.04 3.05 -10.10
N ASP A 69 1.96 2.09 -10.19
CA ASP A 69 2.88 1.93 -11.32
C ASP A 69 3.77 3.17 -11.58
N ILE A 70 4.14 3.88 -10.51
CA ILE A 70 4.97 5.10 -10.58
C ILE A 70 6.45 4.86 -10.26
N PHE A 71 6.80 3.67 -9.77
CA PHE A 71 8.15 3.29 -9.37
C PHE A 71 8.57 2.00 -10.08
N PRO A 72 9.59 2.03 -10.97
CA PRO A 72 10.07 0.85 -11.69
C PRO A 72 11.09 0.04 -10.87
N PHE A 73 10.81 -0.15 -9.58
CA PHE A 73 11.69 -0.88 -8.67
C PHE A 73 10.90 -1.57 -7.57
N VAL A 74 11.52 -2.56 -6.92
CA VAL A 74 10.98 -3.23 -5.74
C VAL A 74 11.95 -3.10 -4.56
N LEU A 75 11.43 -3.22 -3.34
CA LEU A 75 12.26 -3.31 -2.14
C LEU A 75 12.36 -4.78 -1.71
N ARG A 76 13.57 -5.31 -1.63
CA ARG A 76 13.86 -6.63 -1.08
C ARG A 76 14.36 -6.49 0.35
N VAL A 77 13.77 -7.23 1.28
CA VAL A 77 14.27 -7.28 2.65
C VAL A 77 15.39 -8.32 2.75
N GLU A 78 16.52 -7.90 3.33
CA GLU A 78 17.70 -8.74 3.58
C GLU A 78 18.00 -8.78 5.08
N LYS A 79 18.56 -9.91 5.53
CA LYS A 79 18.95 -10.10 6.92
C LYS A 79 20.46 -9.87 7.06
N ARG A 80 20.82 -8.94 7.94
CA ARG A 80 22.21 -8.64 8.30
C ARG A 80 22.76 -9.70 9.25
N GLU A 81 24.09 -9.80 9.33
CA GLU A 81 24.78 -10.75 10.20
C GLU A 81 24.39 -10.60 11.68
N ASN A 82 24.14 -9.37 12.13
CA ASN A 82 23.67 -9.07 13.48
C ASN A 82 22.18 -9.38 13.72
N GLY A 83 21.48 -9.96 12.74
CA GLY A 83 20.06 -10.28 12.81
C GLY A 83 19.11 -9.14 12.44
N GLY A 84 19.61 -7.93 12.20
CA GLY A 84 18.82 -6.80 11.72
C GLY A 84 18.26 -7.01 10.31
N LEU A 85 17.21 -6.29 9.97
CA LEU A 85 16.62 -6.29 8.63
C LEU A 85 16.96 -4.99 7.89
N GLU A 86 17.24 -5.09 6.61
CA GLU A 86 17.51 -3.97 5.72
C GLU A 86 16.67 -4.09 4.45
N SER A 87 16.16 -2.96 3.96
CA SER A 87 15.46 -2.91 2.67
C SER A 87 16.42 -2.43 1.59
N VAL A 88 16.65 -3.27 0.59
CA VAL A 88 17.51 -2.98 -0.57
C VAL A 88 16.62 -2.71 -1.78
N LYS A 89 16.85 -1.58 -2.44
CA LYS A 89 16.19 -1.25 -3.70
C LYS A 89 16.74 -2.11 -4.83
N ILE A 90 15.85 -2.76 -5.58
CA ILE A 90 16.17 -3.53 -6.78
C ILE A 90 15.42 -2.88 -7.96
N ASP A 91 16.16 -2.26 -8.86
CA ASP A 91 15.60 -1.75 -10.11
C ASP A 91 15.14 -2.92 -11.00
N VAL A 92 13.95 -2.80 -11.58
CA VAL A 92 13.40 -3.80 -12.50
C VAL A 92 13.69 -3.31 -13.92
N GLN A 93 14.55 -4.03 -14.64
CA GLN A 93 14.79 -3.77 -16.06
C GLN A 93 13.62 -4.28 -16.89
N GLU A 94 13.21 -3.53 -17.91
CA GLU A 94 12.20 -3.95 -18.90
C GLU A 94 12.70 -5.07 -19.81
#